data_AF-A0A7Y2YSE0-F1
#
_entry.id   AF-A0A7Y2YSE0-F1
#
_cell.length_a   1.000
_cell.length_b   1.000
_cell.length_c   1.000
_cell.angle_alpha   90.00
_cell.angle_beta   90.00
_cell.angle_gamma   90.00
#
_symmetry.space_group_name_H-M   'P 1'
#
loop_
_entity.id
_entity.type
_entity.pdbx_description
1 polymer ?
#
loop_
_entity_poly.entity_id
_entity_poly.type
_entity_poly.pdbx_seq_one_letter_code
_entity_poly.pdbx_strand_id
1 'polypeptide(L)'
;AVLSVFSTTLTVSSERWTADTGGSLVSHPAKAFDTDSTVPTEDKDLQVTGLCSACAPLDNIIIIEDPLGFATDGDSRFGGEITITGFGPLAGLTLESVTFVDTDDDETPAYVQVDGGTVATASLTGDGTVEVKSGLAASLTNTIKLVLPQGTSGGFDNLEVCQAGGGEGCTPGYWKQPHHFDSWPSAYNTGDTFGSVFAACGGGDSLQRPESGSICNKTLLQALKLRGGGLNALGRHAVAALLSSSTVSYDLTPGQVIDAVNGALTSNSYSSTKNMLADFNEQNCPLN
;
A
#
# COMPACT_ATOMS: atom_id res chain seq x y z
N ALA A 1 9.15 7.93 -4.37
CA ALA A 1 9.55 7.12 -3.19
C ALA A 1 8.82 5.77 -3.20
N VAL A 2 9.22 4.84 -2.33
CA VAL A 2 8.56 3.53 -2.17
C VAL A 2 8.13 3.39 -0.71
N LEU A 3 6.87 3.07 -0.47
CA LEU A 3 6.30 2.83 0.86
C LEU A 3 5.94 1.34 0.98
N SER A 4 5.94 0.78 2.19
CA SER A 4 5.38 -0.56 2.42
C SER A 4 4.18 -0.45 3.35
N VAL A 5 3.01 -0.85 2.88
CA VAL A 5 1.76 -0.89 3.66
C VAL A 5 1.19 -2.29 3.52
N PHE A 6 0.84 -2.94 4.64
CA PHE A 6 0.38 -4.33 4.66
C PHE A 6 1.30 -5.25 3.83
N SER A 7 2.62 -5.14 4.06
CA SER A 7 3.69 -5.85 3.31
C SER A 7 3.66 -5.71 1.77
N THR A 8 2.83 -4.79 1.24
CA THR A 8 2.75 -4.44 -0.19
C THR A 8 3.56 -3.21 -0.47
N THR A 9 4.39 -3.29 -1.51
CA THR A 9 5.22 -2.18 -1.97
C THR A 9 4.38 -1.20 -2.78
N LEU A 10 4.18 -0.01 -2.23
CA LEU A 10 3.50 1.11 -2.87
C LEU A 10 4.49 2.05 -3.55
N THR A 11 4.08 2.65 -4.64
CA THR A 11 4.86 3.66 -5.36
C THR A 11 4.28 5.04 -5.08
N VAL A 12 5.15 5.96 -4.67
CA VAL A 12 4.82 7.37 -4.46
C VAL A 12 5.51 8.20 -5.54
N SER A 13 4.74 8.96 -6.31
CA SER A 13 5.23 9.97 -7.23
C SER A 13 4.70 11.34 -6.85
N SER A 14 5.47 12.37 -7.15
CA SER A 14 5.10 13.75 -6.88
C SER A 14 5.41 14.62 -8.09
N GLU A 15 4.51 15.54 -8.37
CA GLU A 15 4.59 16.52 -9.44
C GLU A 15 4.18 17.89 -8.88
N ARG A 16 4.76 18.96 -9.40
CA ARG A 16 4.35 20.32 -9.05
C ARG A 16 3.88 21.08 -10.27
N TRP A 17 3.11 22.13 -10.07
CA TRP A 17 2.81 23.09 -11.12
C TRP A 17 4.01 24.03 -11.36
N THR A 18 4.12 24.54 -12.59
CA THR A 18 5.28 25.35 -13.02
C THR A 18 5.02 26.86 -13.06
N ALA A 19 3.76 27.29 -12.92
CA ALA A 19 3.34 28.70 -12.89
C ALA A 19 1.90 28.81 -12.36
N ASP A 20 1.47 30.00 -11.95
CA ASP A 20 0.12 30.28 -11.42
C ASP A 20 -1.00 30.24 -12.49
N THR A 21 -0.68 30.51 -13.77
CA THR A 21 -1.68 30.74 -14.82
C THR A 21 -1.67 29.67 -15.92
N GLY A 22 -1.82 28.40 -15.57
CA GLY A 22 -1.95 27.30 -16.53
C GLY A 22 -0.63 26.63 -16.95
N GLY A 23 0.39 26.65 -16.08
CA GLY A 23 1.60 25.84 -16.24
C GLY A 23 1.30 24.33 -16.26
N SER A 24 2.25 23.52 -16.74
CA SER A 24 2.15 22.06 -16.72
C SER A 24 2.65 21.48 -15.40
N LEU A 25 2.13 20.30 -15.04
CA LEU A 25 2.74 19.44 -14.01
C LEU A 25 4.10 18.94 -14.51
N VAL A 26 5.09 19.00 -13.62
CA VAL A 26 6.42 18.43 -13.84
C VAL A 26 6.83 17.63 -12.63
N SER A 27 7.54 16.52 -12.87
CA SER A 27 8.09 15.71 -11.78
C SER A 27 8.94 16.57 -10.85
N HIS A 28 8.63 16.49 -9.55
CA HIS A 28 9.34 17.23 -8.53
C HIS A 28 9.31 16.47 -7.20
N PRO A 29 10.37 16.54 -6.38
CA PRO A 29 10.33 15.93 -5.05
C PRO A 29 9.20 16.48 -4.18
N ALA A 30 8.63 15.58 -3.38
CA ALA A 30 7.89 15.90 -2.18
C ALA A 30 8.74 15.47 -0.98
N LYS A 31 8.62 16.19 0.13
CA LYS A 31 9.39 15.93 1.35
C LYS A 31 8.45 15.77 2.54
N ALA A 32 8.81 14.82 3.41
CA ALA A 32 8.12 14.54 4.65
C ALA A 32 8.87 15.22 5.81
N PHE A 33 8.13 15.85 6.72
CA PHE A 33 8.66 16.60 7.86
C PHE A 33 8.02 16.11 9.15
N ASP A 34 8.85 15.78 10.12
CA ASP A 34 8.41 15.50 11.48
C ASP A 34 7.98 16.80 12.17
N THR A 35 6.70 16.93 12.49
CA THR A 35 6.15 18.13 13.12
C THR A 35 6.45 18.23 14.62
N ASP A 36 6.88 17.14 15.25
CA ASP A 36 7.37 17.11 16.62
C ASP A 36 8.84 17.56 16.73
N SER A 37 9.49 17.83 15.59
CA SER A 37 10.85 18.34 15.56
C SER A 37 10.96 19.72 16.21
N THR A 38 11.73 19.79 17.29
CA THR A 38 12.09 21.06 17.97
C THR A 38 13.05 21.95 17.16
N VAL A 39 13.56 21.46 16.02
CA VAL A 39 14.27 22.29 15.05
C VAL A 39 13.19 23.04 14.27
N PRO A 40 13.23 24.39 14.20
CA PRO A 40 12.25 25.17 13.44
C PRO A 40 12.06 24.51 12.08
N THR A 41 10.80 24.28 11.69
CA THR A 41 10.45 23.84 10.34
C THR A 41 11.30 24.64 9.36
N GLU A 42 11.95 23.96 8.42
CA GLU A 42 12.88 24.62 7.49
C GLU A 42 12.15 25.72 6.70
N ASP A 43 10.83 25.64 6.62
CA ASP A 43 9.92 26.59 6.00
C ASP A 43 9.30 27.59 6.98
N LYS A 44 9.26 28.87 6.56
CA LYS A 44 8.65 29.98 7.28
C LYS A 44 7.22 30.28 6.84
N ASP A 45 6.76 29.74 5.71
CA ASP A 45 5.39 29.91 5.23
C ASP A 45 4.46 28.90 5.87
N LEU A 46 4.97 27.69 6.11
CA LEU A 46 4.29 26.66 6.90
C LEU A 46 4.23 27.05 8.39
N GLN A 47 3.55 28.15 8.69
CA GLN A 47 3.34 28.68 10.03
C GLN A 47 2.13 28.01 10.64
N VAL A 48 2.31 26.75 11.05
CA VAL A 48 1.45 26.21 12.10
C VAL A 48 1.78 27.00 13.38
N THR A 49 1.04 28.08 13.62
CA THR A 49 1.36 29.02 14.71
C THR A 49 1.07 28.38 16.06
N GLY A 50 2.16 28.02 16.75
CA GLY A 50 2.14 27.42 18.09
C GLY A 50 2.14 25.89 18.04
N LEU A 51 2.64 25.28 19.13
CA LEU A 51 2.37 23.87 19.42
C LEU A 51 0.85 23.71 19.50
N CYS A 52 0.21 23.43 18.39
CA CYS A 52 -1.20 23.14 18.38
C CYS A 52 -1.36 21.86 19.21
N SER A 53 -2.06 21.94 20.34
CA SER A 53 -2.34 20.76 21.16
C SER A 53 -3.17 19.71 20.41
N ALA A 54 -3.80 20.09 19.28
CA ALA A 54 -4.45 19.17 18.35
C ALA A 54 -3.48 18.59 17.30
N CYS A 55 -2.26 19.13 17.18
CA CYS A 55 -1.18 18.61 16.33
C CYS A 55 -0.20 17.69 17.07
N ALA A 56 -0.30 17.58 18.41
CA ALA A 56 0.51 16.65 19.20
C ALA A 56 0.40 15.14 18.84
N PRO A 57 -0.59 14.68 18.03
CA PRO A 57 -0.56 13.34 17.43
C PRO A 57 -0.31 13.33 15.90
N LEU A 58 0.13 14.44 15.30
CA LEU A 58 0.43 14.51 13.87
C LEU A 58 1.88 14.06 13.63
N ASP A 59 2.06 12.93 12.94
CA ASP A 59 3.39 12.42 12.56
C ASP A 59 3.95 13.32 11.41
N ASN A 60 4.43 12.72 10.31
CA ASN A 60 5.15 13.45 9.28
C ASN A 60 4.22 14.16 8.28
N ILE A 61 4.21 15.49 8.25
CA ILE A 61 3.57 16.26 7.17
C ILE A 61 4.30 16.02 5.85
N ILE A 62 3.55 15.82 4.77
CA ILE A 62 4.09 15.75 3.41
C ILE A 62 3.73 17.01 2.63
N ILE A 63 4.75 17.69 2.10
CA ILE A 63 4.60 18.84 1.19
C ILE A 63 5.35 18.60 -0.13
N ILE A 64 4.98 19.39 -1.15
CA ILE A 64 5.66 19.42 -2.44
C ILE A 64 6.69 20.56 -2.41
N GLU A 65 7.94 20.29 -2.79
CA GLU A 65 9.01 21.29 -2.67
C GLU A 65 8.93 22.39 -3.75
N ASP A 66 9.12 23.65 -3.35
CA ASP A 66 9.38 24.78 -4.26
C ASP A 66 10.82 24.69 -4.82
N PRO A 67 11.10 25.12 -6.09
CA PRO A 67 12.46 25.05 -6.62
C PRO A 67 13.47 25.96 -5.92
N LEU A 68 13.00 26.95 -5.17
CA LEU A 68 13.81 27.83 -4.33
C LEU A 68 14.14 27.18 -2.98
N GLY A 69 13.58 25.99 -2.69
CA GLY A 69 13.70 25.31 -1.40
C GLY A 69 12.91 26.05 -0.31
N PHE A 70 13.27 25.82 0.96
CA PHE A 70 12.59 26.39 2.13
C PHE A 70 12.95 27.86 2.40
N ALA A 71 12.73 28.71 1.40
CA ALA A 71 12.76 30.16 1.59
C ALA A 71 11.48 30.61 2.32
N THR A 72 11.09 31.87 2.23
CA THR A 72 9.84 32.35 2.86
C THR A 72 8.55 31.67 2.36
N ASP A 73 8.64 30.87 1.29
CA ASP A 73 7.53 30.23 0.57
C ASP A 73 7.99 28.81 0.16
N GLY A 74 8.26 27.95 1.15
CA GLY A 74 8.98 26.68 1.00
C GLY A 74 8.12 25.46 0.66
N ASP A 75 6.81 25.58 0.79
CA ASP A 75 5.83 24.74 0.16
C ASP A 75 5.64 25.21 -1.28
N SER A 76 5.12 24.33 -2.14
CA SER A 76 4.98 24.70 -3.54
C SER A 76 3.89 25.75 -3.63
N ARG A 77 4.26 27.04 -3.72
CA ARG A 77 3.35 28.17 -4.01
C ARG A 77 2.45 27.96 -5.22
N PHE A 78 2.88 27.05 -6.10
CA PHE A 78 2.18 26.70 -7.33
C PHE A 78 1.25 25.50 -7.15
N GLY A 79 1.32 24.80 -6.03
CA GLY A 79 0.66 23.54 -5.74
C GLY A 79 1.29 22.34 -6.45
N GLY A 80 0.57 21.23 -6.44
CA GLY A 80 0.98 20.01 -7.12
C GLY A 80 0.18 18.78 -6.70
N GLU A 81 0.68 17.62 -7.10
CA GLU A 81 0.03 16.35 -6.85
C GLU A 81 1.01 15.34 -6.24
N ILE A 82 0.56 14.62 -5.22
CA ILE A 82 1.21 13.42 -4.72
C ILE A 82 0.30 12.24 -5.03
N THR A 83 0.81 11.29 -5.81
CA THR A 83 0.07 10.08 -6.18
C THR A 83 0.72 8.87 -5.53
N ILE A 84 -0.08 8.13 -4.75
CA ILE A 84 0.28 6.85 -4.16
C ILE A 84 -0.46 5.76 -4.93
N THR A 85 0.27 4.81 -5.49
CA THR A 85 -0.27 3.70 -6.29
C THR A 85 0.25 2.35 -5.79
N GLY A 86 -0.40 1.28 -6.24
CA GLY A 86 0.01 -0.08 -5.91
C GLY A 86 -0.84 -0.73 -4.83
N PHE A 87 -2.01 -0.15 -4.50
CA PHE A 87 -2.97 -0.76 -3.57
C PHE A 87 -3.73 -1.95 -4.17
N GLY A 88 -3.71 -2.13 -5.50
CA GLY A 88 -4.41 -3.21 -6.23
C GLY A 88 -4.31 -4.63 -5.64
N PRO A 89 -3.14 -5.06 -5.13
CA PRO A 89 -2.99 -6.37 -4.50
C PRO A 89 -3.75 -6.53 -3.18
N LEU A 90 -4.15 -5.46 -2.51
CA LEU A 90 -4.81 -5.50 -1.20
C LEU A 90 -6.33 -5.40 -1.34
N ALA A 91 -7.08 -6.02 -0.43
CA ALA A 91 -8.54 -6.04 -0.49
C ALA A 91 -9.19 -5.42 0.74
N GLY A 92 -10.41 -4.91 0.55
CA GLY A 92 -11.18 -4.31 1.62
C GLY A 92 -10.60 -3.00 2.14
N LEU A 93 -9.77 -2.32 1.34
CA LEU A 93 -9.18 -1.06 1.78
C LEU A 93 -10.19 0.08 1.74
N THR A 94 -10.14 0.90 2.78
CA THR A 94 -10.87 2.16 2.86
C THR A 94 -9.91 3.26 3.29
N LEU A 95 -10.01 4.43 2.64
CA LEU A 95 -9.47 5.65 3.20
C LEU A 95 -10.46 6.18 4.24
N GLU A 96 -10.05 6.26 5.49
CA GLU A 96 -10.90 6.65 6.62
C GLU A 96 -10.75 8.12 6.98
N SER A 97 -9.53 8.64 6.95
CA SER A 97 -9.26 10.04 7.19
C SER A 97 -8.04 10.58 6.45
N VAL A 98 -8.02 11.90 6.33
CA VAL A 98 -6.86 12.67 5.90
C VAL A 98 -6.88 14.01 6.63
N THR A 99 -5.69 14.51 6.95
CA THR A 99 -5.49 15.85 7.49
C THR A 99 -4.99 16.77 6.38
N PHE A 100 -5.66 17.90 6.22
CA PHE A 100 -5.22 19.03 5.42
C PHE A 100 -4.53 20.03 6.34
N VAL A 101 -3.42 20.60 5.88
CA VAL A 101 -2.65 21.60 6.61
C VAL A 101 -2.51 22.82 5.73
N ASP A 102 -2.70 23.98 6.36
CA ASP A 102 -2.46 25.30 5.80
C ASP A 102 -3.32 25.55 4.55
N THR A 103 -4.63 25.65 4.76
CA THR A 103 -5.60 25.85 3.68
C THR A 103 -6.19 27.25 3.73
N ASP A 104 -5.65 28.12 2.89
CA ASP A 104 -5.91 29.55 2.90
C ASP A 104 -7.26 29.97 2.30
N ASP A 105 -7.87 30.99 2.89
CA ASP A 105 -9.18 31.53 2.50
C ASP A 105 -9.22 32.10 1.07
N ASP A 106 -8.05 32.48 0.53
CA ASP A 106 -7.88 33.09 -0.78
C ASP A 106 -7.44 32.09 -1.87
N GLU A 107 -7.48 30.79 -1.59
CA GLU A 107 -6.99 29.73 -2.47
C GLU A 107 -8.09 28.82 -3.04
N THR A 108 -7.72 27.97 -4.00
CA THR A 108 -8.60 26.86 -4.41
C THR A 108 -8.44 25.71 -3.42
N PRO A 109 -9.53 25.11 -2.90
CA PRO A 109 -9.39 24.07 -1.88
C PRO A 109 -8.58 22.86 -2.32
N ALA A 110 -7.61 22.47 -1.48
CA ALA A 110 -6.94 21.17 -1.57
C ALA A 110 -7.96 20.03 -1.53
N TYR A 111 -7.69 18.93 -2.22
CA TYR A 111 -8.59 17.78 -2.23
C TYR A 111 -7.85 16.45 -2.37
N VAL A 112 -8.54 15.39 -1.97
CA VAL A 112 -8.05 14.01 -2.10
C VAL A 112 -8.96 13.25 -3.05
N GLN A 113 -8.34 12.50 -3.96
CA GLN A 113 -9.01 11.55 -4.82
C GLN A 113 -8.64 10.12 -4.45
N VAL A 114 -9.62 9.24 -4.47
CA VAL A 114 -9.44 7.79 -4.41
C VAL A 114 -9.93 7.22 -5.74
N ASP A 115 -9.06 6.49 -6.43
CA ASP A 115 -9.34 5.87 -7.74
C ASP A 115 -9.94 6.83 -8.78
N GLY A 116 -9.54 8.10 -8.71
CA GLY A 116 -9.98 9.17 -9.62
C GLY A 116 -11.25 9.91 -9.20
N GLY A 117 -11.97 9.46 -8.16
CA GLY A 117 -13.09 10.18 -7.57
C GLY A 117 -12.65 11.05 -6.39
N THR A 118 -13.06 12.31 -6.34
CA THR A 118 -12.80 13.19 -5.18
C THR A 118 -13.61 12.72 -3.96
N VAL A 119 -12.93 12.48 -2.83
CA VAL A 119 -13.53 11.96 -1.59
C VAL A 119 -13.43 12.91 -0.41
N ALA A 120 -12.48 13.85 -0.44
CA ALA A 120 -12.34 14.88 0.56
C ALA A 120 -11.89 16.19 -0.11
N THR A 121 -12.38 17.31 0.40
CA THR A 121 -12.01 18.66 -0.04
C THR A 121 -11.86 19.52 1.20
N ALA A 122 -10.74 20.24 1.32
CA ALA A 122 -10.47 21.11 2.44
C ALA A 122 -11.52 22.21 2.57
N SER A 123 -11.77 22.63 3.81
CA SER A 123 -12.45 23.88 4.11
C SER A 123 -11.37 24.96 4.17
N LEU A 124 -11.45 25.97 3.29
CA LEU A 124 -10.59 27.14 3.39
C LEU A 124 -10.89 27.83 4.73
N THR A 125 -9.95 27.74 5.66
CA THR A 125 -10.16 28.22 7.04
C THR A 125 -9.08 29.21 7.50
N GLY A 126 -8.13 29.51 6.62
CA GLY A 126 -7.11 30.55 6.78
C GLY A 126 -5.72 30.00 7.07
N ASP A 127 -4.75 30.89 6.99
CA ASP A 127 -3.32 30.67 7.22
C ASP A 127 -3.03 29.87 8.51
N GLY A 128 -2.23 28.81 8.36
CA GLY A 128 -1.74 27.98 9.45
C GLY A 128 -2.78 27.06 10.09
N THR A 129 -3.95 26.89 9.47
CA THR A 129 -5.02 26.03 9.99
C THR A 129 -4.78 24.55 9.68
N VAL A 130 -5.41 23.68 10.49
CA VAL A 130 -5.39 22.23 10.29
C VAL A 130 -6.81 21.72 10.29
N GLU A 131 -7.17 20.97 9.25
CA GLU A 131 -8.48 20.36 9.12
C GLU A 131 -8.36 18.84 8.96
N VAL A 132 -9.01 18.09 9.85
CA VAL A 132 -9.15 16.64 9.71
C VAL A 132 -10.48 16.33 9.02
N LYS A 133 -10.44 15.64 7.89
CA LYS A 133 -11.61 14.98 7.30
C LYS A 133 -11.59 13.51 7.69
N SER A 134 -12.53 13.10 8.54
CA SER A 134 -12.65 11.73 9.03
C SER A 134 -14.02 11.11 8.69
N GLY A 135 -14.12 9.79 8.83
CA GLY A 135 -15.34 9.05 8.48
C GLY A 135 -15.61 9.03 6.98
N LEU A 136 -14.55 9.12 6.17
CA LEU A 136 -14.63 9.12 4.71
C LEU A 136 -15.14 7.78 4.19
N ALA A 137 -14.68 6.67 4.79
CA ALA A 137 -14.99 5.29 4.40
C ALA A 137 -14.92 5.06 2.87
N ALA A 138 -13.95 5.71 2.21
CA ALA A 138 -13.86 5.71 0.77
C ALA A 138 -13.16 4.43 0.29
N SER A 139 -13.89 3.59 -0.45
CA SER A 139 -13.35 2.33 -1.00
C SER A 139 -12.13 2.60 -1.87
N LEU A 140 -11.00 1.99 -1.51
CA LEU A 140 -9.72 2.13 -2.17
C LEU A 140 -9.34 0.83 -2.88
N THR A 141 -9.11 0.91 -4.19
CA THR A 141 -8.71 -0.24 -5.00
C THR A 141 -7.30 -0.10 -5.54
N ASN A 142 -6.82 1.10 -5.88
CA ASN A 142 -5.48 1.20 -6.47
C ASN A 142 -4.71 2.49 -6.20
N THR A 143 -5.39 3.64 -6.15
CA THR A 143 -4.72 4.94 -6.17
C THR A 143 -5.32 5.90 -5.15
N ILE A 144 -4.45 6.55 -4.39
CA ILE A 144 -4.77 7.78 -3.65
C ILE A 144 -4.00 8.93 -4.32
N LYS A 145 -4.67 10.04 -4.58
CA LYS A 145 -4.04 11.27 -5.06
C LYS A 145 -4.37 12.42 -4.11
N LEU A 146 -3.34 13.07 -3.59
CA LEU A 146 -3.41 14.29 -2.79
C LEU A 146 -3.13 15.47 -3.73
N VAL A 147 -4.03 16.43 -3.81
CA VAL A 147 -3.96 17.52 -4.79
C VAL A 147 -4.00 18.87 -4.09
N LEU A 148 -2.92 19.63 -4.25
CA LEU A 148 -2.88 21.07 -4.09
C LEU A 148 -3.14 21.67 -5.48
N PRO A 149 -4.29 22.33 -5.70
CA PRO A 149 -4.60 22.95 -6.98
C PRO A 149 -3.54 23.97 -7.42
N GLN A 150 -3.64 24.40 -8.66
CA GLN A 150 -2.70 25.38 -9.19
C GLN A 150 -2.79 26.71 -8.46
N GLY A 151 -1.61 27.26 -8.09
CA GLY A 151 -1.49 28.54 -7.40
C GLY A 151 -1.98 28.50 -5.96
N THR A 152 -1.86 27.34 -5.31
CA THR A 152 -2.18 27.14 -3.89
C THR A 152 -0.94 26.64 -3.16
N SER A 153 -0.89 26.82 -1.85
CA SER A 153 0.15 26.30 -0.97
C SER A 153 -0.44 25.28 0.03
N GLY A 154 0.36 24.79 0.99
CA GLY A 154 -0.08 23.88 2.05
C GLY A 154 0.40 22.43 1.96
N GLY A 155 -0.27 21.55 2.70
CA GLY A 155 0.21 20.18 2.93
C GLY A 155 -0.84 19.15 3.34
N PHE A 156 -0.40 17.89 3.41
CA PHE A 156 -1.21 16.76 3.83
C PHE A 156 -0.52 15.96 4.92
N ASP A 157 -1.31 15.36 5.80
CA ASP A 157 -0.82 14.50 6.86
C ASP A 157 -1.85 13.42 7.26
N ASN A 158 -1.41 12.45 8.06
CA ASN A 158 -2.23 11.45 8.74
C ASN A 158 -3.27 10.78 7.82
N LEU A 159 -2.78 10.31 6.67
CA LEU A 159 -3.56 9.49 5.76
C LEU A 159 -3.85 8.14 6.42
N GLU A 160 -5.07 7.94 6.90
CA GLU A 160 -5.48 6.71 7.57
C GLU A 160 -6.16 5.78 6.56
N VAL A 161 -5.48 4.67 6.23
CA VAL A 161 -6.02 3.60 5.40
C VAL A 161 -6.31 2.39 6.27
N CYS A 162 -7.55 1.96 6.30
CA CYS A 162 -7.98 0.75 6.97
C CYS A 162 -8.16 -0.40 5.99
N GLN A 163 -7.97 -1.62 6.48
CA GLN A 163 -8.29 -2.84 5.78
C GLN A 163 -9.45 -3.55 6.50
N ALA A 164 -10.60 -3.64 5.83
CA ALA A 164 -11.75 -4.37 6.34
C ALA A 164 -11.55 -5.88 6.14
N GLY A 165 -11.36 -6.60 7.25
CA GLY A 165 -10.95 -8.01 7.21
C GLY A 165 -9.44 -8.14 7.01
N GLY A 166 -8.92 -9.36 7.12
CA GLY A 166 -7.48 -9.60 7.25
C GLY A 166 -7.09 -9.92 8.69
N GLY A 167 -5.79 -10.18 8.92
CA GLY A 167 -5.26 -10.48 10.24
C GLY A 167 -5.38 -11.96 10.64
N GLU A 168 -5.97 -12.80 9.80
CA GLU A 168 -5.98 -14.25 9.96
C GLU A 168 -5.17 -14.94 8.86
N GLY A 169 -4.40 -15.95 9.23
CA GLY A 169 -3.62 -16.73 8.29
C GLY A 169 -3.08 -18.01 8.91
N CYS A 170 -3.07 -19.09 8.12
CA CYS A 170 -2.61 -20.39 8.57
C CYS A 170 -1.34 -20.79 7.83
N THR A 171 -0.32 -21.21 8.60
CA THR A 171 1.00 -21.50 8.06
C THR A 171 1.00 -22.66 7.05
N PRO A 172 2.02 -22.80 6.18
CA PRO A 172 2.20 -24.01 5.37
C PRO A 172 2.27 -25.29 6.21
N GLY A 173 2.67 -25.17 7.49
CA GLY A 173 2.73 -26.27 8.45
C GLY A 173 1.36 -26.85 8.79
N TYR A 174 0.35 -25.99 8.90
CA TYR A 174 -1.06 -26.35 9.13
C TYR A 174 -1.63 -27.08 7.90
N TRP A 175 -1.65 -26.39 6.75
CA TRP A 175 -2.32 -26.87 5.54
C TRP A 175 -1.80 -28.21 4.99
N LYS A 176 -0.54 -28.58 5.28
CA LYS A 176 0.06 -29.84 4.79
C LYS A 176 -0.29 -31.06 5.62
N GLN A 177 -0.89 -30.91 6.81
CA GLN A 177 -1.20 -32.05 7.67
C GLN A 177 -2.49 -32.74 7.23
N PRO A 178 -2.52 -34.09 7.14
CA PRO A 178 -3.72 -34.82 6.73
C PRO A 178 -4.96 -34.57 7.60
N HIS A 179 -4.78 -34.24 8.88
CA HIS A 179 -5.90 -33.99 9.81
C HIS A 179 -6.54 -32.61 9.65
N HIS A 180 -5.96 -31.71 8.84
CA HIS A 180 -6.55 -30.42 8.49
C HIS A 180 -7.06 -30.39 7.03
N PHE A 181 -7.10 -31.54 6.34
CA PHE A 181 -7.60 -31.60 4.96
C PHE A 181 -9.10 -31.33 4.84
N ASP A 182 -9.84 -31.48 5.93
CA ASP A 182 -11.24 -31.07 6.06
C ASP A 182 -11.42 -29.54 6.03
N SER A 183 -10.38 -28.79 6.38
CA SER A 183 -10.36 -27.33 6.32
C SER A 183 -10.01 -26.79 4.94
N TRP A 184 -9.63 -27.64 3.97
CA TRP A 184 -9.37 -27.18 2.61
C TRP A 184 -10.68 -26.71 1.97
N PRO A 185 -10.70 -25.51 1.35
CA PRO A 185 -11.88 -24.98 0.70
C PRO A 185 -12.27 -25.86 -0.49
N SER A 186 -13.58 -26.00 -0.75
CA SER A 186 -14.10 -26.92 -1.77
C SER A 186 -13.61 -26.64 -3.20
N ALA A 187 -13.08 -25.44 -3.45
CA ALA A 187 -12.52 -25.04 -4.74
C ALA A 187 -11.16 -25.69 -5.06
N TYR A 188 -10.45 -26.20 -4.04
CA TYR A 188 -9.10 -26.75 -4.19
C TYR A 188 -8.99 -28.12 -3.55
N ASN A 189 -8.23 -29.01 -4.18
CA ASN A 189 -7.91 -30.32 -3.64
C ASN A 189 -6.39 -30.56 -3.60
N THR A 190 -5.98 -31.49 -2.74
CA THR A 190 -4.55 -31.81 -2.53
C THR A 190 -3.82 -32.32 -3.77
N GLY A 191 -4.56 -32.78 -4.78
CA GLY A 191 -4.08 -33.32 -6.05
C GLY A 191 -4.02 -32.29 -7.19
N ASP A 192 -4.65 -31.13 -7.04
CA ASP A 192 -4.58 -30.06 -8.04
C ASP A 192 -3.13 -29.65 -8.27
N THR A 193 -2.77 -29.42 -9.52
CA THR A 193 -1.39 -29.03 -9.84
C THR A 193 -1.19 -27.55 -9.60
N PHE A 194 -0.01 -27.17 -9.14
CA PHE A 194 0.37 -25.78 -8.93
C PHE A 194 0.15 -24.94 -10.19
N GLY A 195 0.54 -25.47 -11.36
CA GLY A 195 0.36 -24.81 -12.65
C GLY A 195 -1.09 -24.68 -13.12
N SER A 196 -2.04 -25.45 -12.56
CA SER A 196 -3.46 -25.28 -12.87
C SER A 196 -4.08 -24.07 -12.17
N VAL A 197 -3.51 -23.64 -11.04
CA VAL A 197 -3.97 -22.48 -10.26
C VAL A 197 -3.16 -21.23 -10.59
N PHE A 198 -1.83 -21.37 -10.65
CA PHE A 198 -0.91 -20.28 -10.94
C PHE A 198 -0.45 -20.37 -12.40
N ALA A 199 -1.27 -19.84 -13.31
CA ALA A 199 -1.13 -20.04 -14.76
C ALA A 199 0.16 -19.47 -15.38
N ALA A 200 0.86 -18.55 -14.70
CA ALA A 200 2.15 -18.06 -15.18
C ALA A 200 3.30 -19.06 -14.97
N CYS A 201 3.01 -20.20 -14.33
CA CYS A 201 3.97 -21.27 -14.14
C CYS A 201 4.38 -21.89 -15.49
N GLY A 202 5.66 -21.76 -15.85
CA GLY A 202 6.19 -22.14 -17.16
C GLY A 202 7.33 -23.18 -17.12
N GLY A 203 7.84 -23.54 -18.31
CA GLY A 203 8.91 -24.54 -18.46
C GLY A 203 10.26 -24.18 -17.83
N GLY A 204 10.42 -22.95 -17.34
CA GLY A 204 11.63 -22.46 -16.66
C GLY A 204 11.65 -22.61 -15.13
N ASP A 205 10.50 -22.91 -14.50
CA ASP A 205 10.34 -22.88 -13.04
C ASP A 205 10.86 -24.16 -12.36
N SER A 206 12.16 -24.39 -12.50
CA SER A 206 12.85 -25.56 -11.95
C SER A 206 13.07 -25.40 -10.44
N LEU A 207 12.59 -26.39 -9.69
CA LEU A 207 12.79 -26.45 -8.25
C LEU A 207 14.28 -26.59 -7.90
N GLN A 208 14.63 -26.00 -6.76
CA GLN A 208 15.99 -26.08 -6.21
C GLN A 208 16.13 -27.30 -5.30
N ARG A 209 17.36 -27.82 -5.15
CA ARG A 209 17.64 -28.98 -4.30
C ARG A 209 17.14 -28.78 -2.85
N PRO A 210 16.66 -29.84 -2.16
CA PRO A 210 16.70 -31.26 -2.57
C PRO A 210 15.63 -31.65 -3.59
N GLU A 211 14.73 -30.73 -3.91
CA GLU A 211 13.64 -30.97 -4.85
C GLU A 211 14.14 -30.92 -6.31
N SER A 212 13.36 -31.50 -7.20
CA SER A 212 13.68 -31.54 -8.63
C SER A 212 12.41 -31.51 -9.49
N GLY A 213 12.62 -31.15 -10.76
CA GLY A 213 11.55 -30.96 -11.73
C GLY A 213 10.95 -29.56 -11.65
N SER A 214 9.87 -29.35 -12.41
CA SER A 214 9.13 -28.08 -12.41
C SER A 214 8.17 -28.01 -11.22
N ILE A 215 8.05 -26.83 -10.60
CA ILE A 215 7.02 -26.57 -9.60
C ILE A 215 5.61 -26.72 -10.17
N CYS A 216 5.41 -26.43 -11.46
CA CYS A 216 4.11 -26.47 -12.13
C CYS A 216 3.47 -27.87 -12.12
N ASN A 217 4.32 -28.90 -12.11
CA ASN A 217 3.91 -30.30 -12.08
C ASN A 217 3.70 -30.83 -10.66
N LYS A 218 4.03 -30.05 -9.62
CA LYS A 218 3.76 -30.45 -8.24
C LYS A 218 2.28 -30.25 -7.95
N THR A 219 1.71 -31.15 -7.16
CA THR A 219 0.39 -30.88 -6.59
C THR A 219 0.48 -29.78 -5.54
N LEU A 220 -0.64 -29.13 -5.20
CA LEU A 220 -0.70 -28.14 -4.13
C LEU A 220 -0.15 -28.69 -2.81
N LEU A 221 -0.47 -29.95 -2.46
CA LEU A 221 0.08 -30.61 -1.28
C LEU A 221 1.59 -30.86 -1.37
N GLN A 222 2.10 -31.20 -2.56
CA GLN A 222 3.54 -31.35 -2.77
C GLN A 222 4.25 -29.99 -2.65
N ALA A 223 3.66 -28.92 -3.19
CA ALA A 223 4.18 -27.57 -3.09
C ALA A 223 4.30 -27.10 -1.62
N LEU A 224 3.28 -27.36 -0.79
CA LEU A 224 3.33 -27.10 0.67
C LEU A 224 4.46 -27.85 1.39
N LYS A 225 4.93 -28.98 0.85
CA LYS A 225 5.96 -29.84 1.44
C LYS A 225 7.38 -29.54 0.96
N LEU A 226 7.56 -28.65 -0.03
CA LEU A 226 8.86 -28.31 -0.58
C LEU A 226 9.83 -27.83 0.50
N ARG A 227 11.13 -27.95 0.27
CA ARG A 227 12.17 -27.51 1.23
C ARG A 227 13.07 -26.46 0.60
N GLY A 228 13.77 -25.68 1.44
CA GLY A 228 14.71 -24.65 0.97
C GLY A 228 14.05 -23.30 0.66
N GLY A 229 14.82 -22.40 0.05
CA GLY A 229 14.48 -21.01 -0.26
C GLY A 229 13.96 -20.78 -1.69
N GLY A 230 14.02 -19.54 -2.16
CA GLY A 230 13.70 -19.16 -3.54
C GLY A 230 12.30 -19.60 -3.98
N LEU A 231 12.20 -20.15 -5.19
CA LEU A 231 10.96 -20.67 -5.76
C LEU A 231 10.30 -21.73 -4.86
N ASN A 232 11.08 -22.58 -4.19
CA ASN A 232 10.55 -23.59 -3.30
C ASN A 232 9.83 -22.97 -2.10
N ALA A 233 10.37 -21.87 -1.56
CA ALA A 233 9.74 -21.13 -0.48
C ALA A 233 8.50 -20.37 -0.96
N LEU A 234 8.56 -19.71 -2.13
CA LEU A 234 7.39 -19.09 -2.73
C LEU A 234 6.27 -20.11 -2.91
N GLY A 235 6.57 -21.28 -3.48
CA GLY A 235 5.60 -22.36 -3.66
C GLY A 235 4.87 -22.77 -2.38
N ARG A 236 5.62 -22.93 -1.27
CA ARG A 236 5.02 -23.25 0.04
C ARG A 236 4.06 -22.17 0.53
N HIS A 237 4.50 -20.91 0.53
CA HIS A 237 3.72 -19.80 1.06
C HIS A 237 2.58 -19.39 0.11
N ALA A 238 2.74 -19.57 -1.19
CA ALA A 238 1.71 -19.35 -2.20
C ALA A 238 0.50 -20.25 -1.97
N VAL A 239 0.72 -21.56 -1.78
CA VAL A 239 -0.40 -22.48 -1.52
C VAL A 239 -1.04 -22.20 -0.16
N ALA A 240 -0.25 -21.92 0.88
CA ALA A 240 -0.81 -21.57 2.19
C ALA A 240 -1.65 -20.28 2.14
N ALA A 241 -1.19 -19.27 1.39
CA ALA A 241 -1.91 -18.02 1.20
C ALA A 241 -3.21 -18.22 0.41
N LEU A 242 -3.18 -19.04 -0.64
CA LEU A 242 -4.36 -19.37 -1.43
C LEU A 242 -5.45 -20.04 -0.59
N LEU A 243 -5.06 -21.02 0.23
CA LEU A 243 -6.00 -21.74 1.10
C LEU A 243 -6.53 -20.83 2.21
N SER A 244 -5.65 -20.04 2.84
CA SER A 244 -6.06 -19.09 3.89
C SER A 244 -7.00 -18.02 3.33
N SER A 245 -6.68 -17.39 2.21
CA SER A 245 -7.55 -16.39 1.53
C SER A 245 -8.91 -16.91 1.08
N SER A 246 -9.05 -18.23 0.99
CA SER A 246 -10.31 -18.88 0.61
C SER A 246 -11.10 -19.41 1.81
N THR A 247 -10.56 -19.31 3.04
CA THR A 247 -11.12 -20.01 4.21
C THR A 247 -11.23 -19.12 5.45
N VAL A 248 -10.31 -18.18 5.65
CA VAL A 248 -10.25 -17.28 6.81
C VAL A 248 -10.21 -15.82 6.35
N SER A 249 -10.27 -14.87 7.30
CA SER A 249 -10.13 -13.44 7.01
C SER A 249 -8.66 -13.08 6.71
N TYR A 250 -8.19 -13.46 5.52
CA TYR A 250 -6.83 -13.22 5.05
C TYR A 250 -6.69 -11.84 4.41
N ASP A 251 -5.51 -11.23 4.51
CA ASP A 251 -5.21 -9.87 4.02
C ASP A 251 -5.28 -9.74 2.48
N LEU A 252 -5.27 -10.86 1.76
CA LEU A 252 -5.39 -10.90 0.31
C LEU A 252 -6.59 -11.77 -0.09
N THR A 253 -7.27 -11.40 -1.18
CA THR A 253 -8.22 -12.31 -1.83
C THR A 253 -7.49 -13.45 -2.57
N PRO A 254 -8.17 -14.57 -2.86
CA PRO A 254 -7.57 -15.65 -3.66
C PRO A 254 -7.05 -15.18 -5.02
N GLY A 255 -7.77 -14.27 -5.69
CA GLY A 255 -7.36 -13.67 -6.96
C GLY A 255 -6.06 -12.88 -6.83
N GLN A 256 -5.94 -12.05 -5.79
CA GLN A 256 -4.73 -11.27 -5.54
C GLN A 256 -3.52 -12.14 -5.18
N VAL A 257 -3.72 -13.23 -4.43
CA VAL A 257 -2.67 -14.22 -4.19
C VAL A 257 -2.20 -14.82 -5.51
N ILE A 258 -3.12 -15.20 -6.40
CA ILE A 258 -2.80 -15.75 -7.72
C ILE A 258 -2.01 -14.74 -8.56
N ASP A 259 -2.46 -13.48 -8.62
CA ASP A 259 -1.80 -12.43 -9.40
C ASP A 259 -0.40 -12.11 -8.86
N ALA A 260 -0.24 -11.97 -7.55
CA ALA A 260 1.05 -11.72 -6.92
C ALA A 260 2.06 -12.85 -7.18
N VAL A 261 1.61 -14.11 -7.09
CA VAL A 261 2.45 -15.29 -7.38
C VAL A 261 2.78 -15.36 -8.86
N ASN A 262 1.82 -15.13 -9.76
CA ASN A 262 2.06 -15.13 -11.20
C ASN A 262 3.05 -14.03 -11.62
N GLY A 263 2.99 -12.84 -11.01
CA GLY A 263 3.96 -11.78 -11.21
C GLY A 263 5.36 -12.16 -10.75
N ALA A 264 5.48 -12.84 -9.61
CA ALA A 264 6.76 -13.35 -9.10
C ALA A 264 7.37 -14.43 -10.00
N LEU A 265 6.54 -15.32 -10.56
CA LEU A 265 6.96 -16.35 -11.52
C LEU A 265 7.44 -15.72 -12.83
N THR A 266 6.64 -14.82 -13.41
CA THR A 266 6.96 -14.14 -14.67
C THR A 266 8.26 -13.33 -14.57
N SER A 267 8.49 -12.68 -13.42
CA SER A 267 9.68 -11.87 -13.19
C SER A 267 10.89 -12.67 -12.70
N ASN A 268 10.72 -13.96 -12.39
CA ASN A 268 11.72 -14.80 -11.74
C ASN A 268 12.29 -14.15 -10.44
N SER A 269 11.47 -13.36 -9.76
CA SER A 269 11.81 -12.63 -8.54
C SER A 269 10.85 -13.01 -7.42
N TYR A 270 11.34 -13.84 -6.49
CA TYR A 270 10.47 -14.55 -5.55
C TYR A 270 10.45 -13.94 -4.15
N SER A 271 11.54 -13.32 -3.73
CA SER A 271 11.79 -13.03 -2.30
C SER A 271 10.79 -12.06 -1.69
N SER A 272 10.43 -10.98 -2.41
CA SER A 272 9.46 -9.97 -1.92
C SER A 272 8.08 -10.59 -1.73
N THR A 273 7.53 -11.21 -2.77
CA THR A 273 6.22 -11.88 -2.71
C THR A 273 6.23 -13.01 -1.67
N LYS A 274 7.28 -13.82 -1.61
CA LYS A 274 7.40 -14.88 -0.60
C LYS A 274 7.38 -14.33 0.82
N ASN A 275 8.02 -13.19 1.08
CA ASN A 275 8.08 -12.61 2.42
C ASN A 275 6.73 -12.03 2.81
N MET A 276 6.10 -11.25 1.93
CA MET A 276 4.74 -10.74 2.11
C MET A 276 3.75 -11.88 2.45
N LEU A 277 3.72 -12.94 1.64
CA LEU A 277 2.84 -14.08 1.89
C LEU A 277 3.23 -14.85 3.17
N ALA A 278 4.50 -14.87 3.56
CA ALA A 278 4.91 -15.49 4.81
C ALA A 278 4.37 -14.71 6.01
N ASP A 279 4.51 -13.39 6.02
CA ASP A 279 4.01 -12.51 7.09
C ASP A 279 2.50 -12.72 7.29
N PHE A 280 1.72 -12.72 6.20
CA PHE A 280 0.28 -12.98 6.26
C PHE A 280 -0.07 -14.40 6.72
N ASN A 281 0.66 -15.43 6.28
CA ASN A 281 0.43 -16.81 6.72
C ASN A 281 0.79 -17.08 8.19
N GLU A 282 1.56 -16.19 8.81
CA GLU A 282 2.07 -16.30 10.19
C GLU A 282 1.30 -15.43 11.19
N GLN A 283 0.16 -14.87 10.78
CA GLN A 283 -0.77 -14.15 11.65
C GLN A 283 -1.54 -15.13 12.57
N ASN A 284 -2.81 -14.87 12.86
CA ASN A 284 -3.63 -15.74 13.70
C ASN A 284 -4.35 -16.80 12.85
N CYS A 285 -4.14 -18.09 13.11
CA CYS A 285 -4.91 -19.15 12.47
C CYS A 285 -6.14 -19.49 13.33
N PRO A 286 -7.37 -19.14 12.91
CA PRO A 286 -8.59 -19.38 13.69
C PRO A 286 -9.10 -20.82 13.59
N LEU A 287 -8.48 -21.63 12.72
CA LEU A 287 -8.89 -23.00 12.43
C LEU A 287 -8.24 -23.99 13.41
N ASN A 288 -8.95 -25.07 13.70
CA ASN A 288 -8.55 -26.09 14.69
C ASN A 288 -7.35 -26.92 14.24
#